data_AF-A0A832DJ27-F1
#
_entry.id   AF-A0A832DJ27-F1
#
_cell.length_a   1.000
_cell.length_b   1.000
_cell.length_c   1.000
_cell.angle_alpha   90.00
_cell.angle_beta   90.00
_cell.angle_gamma   90.00
#
_symmetry.space_group_name_H-M   'P 1'
#
loop_
_entity.id
_entity.type
_entity.pdbx_description
1 polymer ?
#
loop_
_entity_poly.entity_id
_entity_poly.type
_entity_poly.pdbx_seq_one_letter_code
_entity_poly.pdbx_strand_id
1 'polypeptide(L)'
;METNSYSELKEQLLTLEQIKNPSKWVSEAIYKLRIELKKIENQNRHLSQIESAKNEIELIKSKYKDLEIIYSINEKKTSTQPTIRIPQIDTGVRVVTHLSALNKDYTFKKPRSFVFNNSEYTSFINSFGQKINIKDWKDILEGVCDKMQELHPNEINRVLNLRGRTRLYFAQSKSQLSSLEARNAPRRIKNTNIYIETNYPANVHVERSYQVIELFGHERSELNFITYQ
;
A
#
# COMPACT_ATOMS: atom_id res chain seq x y z
N MET A 1 -28.28 -0.59 -14.08
CA MET A 1 -28.04 -0.49 -15.54
C MET A 1 -28.43 -1.83 -16.13
N GLU A 2 -29.28 -1.80 -17.15
CA GLU A 2 -29.85 -2.99 -17.77
C GLU A 2 -28.73 -3.88 -18.33
N THR A 3 -28.66 -5.12 -17.86
CA THR A 3 -27.73 -6.16 -18.32
C THR A 3 -27.74 -6.35 -19.83
N ASN A 4 -28.84 -5.97 -20.51
CA ASN A 4 -28.98 -5.95 -21.96
C ASN A 4 -27.90 -5.12 -22.69
N SER A 5 -27.51 -3.96 -22.14
CA SER A 5 -26.63 -3.03 -22.86
C SER A 5 -25.17 -3.53 -22.97
N TYR A 6 -24.67 -4.27 -21.97
CA TYR A 6 -23.30 -4.81 -22.01
C TYR A 6 -23.19 -6.04 -22.91
N SER A 7 -24.17 -6.96 -22.85
CA SER A 7 -24.20 -8.15 -23.69
C SER A 7 -24.34 -7.79 -25.17
N GLU A 8 -25.20 -6.84 -25.51
CA GLU A 8 -25.41 -6.38 -26.88
C GLU A 8 -24.12 -5.74 -27.47
N LEU A 9 -23.45 -4.86 -26.72
CA LEU A 9 -22.20 -4.23 -27.16
C LEU A 9 -21.06 -5.26 -27.33
N LYS A 10 -21.03 -6.30 -26.49
CA LYS A 10 -20.04 -7.37 -26.57
C LYS A 10 -20.27 -8.28 -27.77
N GLU A 11 -21.53 -8.59 -28.08
CA GLU A 11 -21.90 -9.35 -29.28
C GLU A 11 -21.61 -8.57 -30.58
N GLN A 12 -21.88 -7.26 -30.59
CA GLN A 12 -21.52 -6.38 -31.70
C GLN A 12 -20.01 -6.32 -31.92
N LEU A 13 -19.22 -6.19 -30.84
CA LEU A 13 -17.75 -6.23 -30.93
C LEU A 13 -17.26 -7.57 -31.51
N LEU A 14 -17.79 -8.69 -31.00
CA LEU A 14 -17.40 -10.03 -31.45
C LEU A 14 -17.70 -10.25 -32.93
N THR A 15 -18.83 -9.72 -33.41
CA THR A 15 -19.22 -9.79 -34.83
C THR A 15 -18.28 -8.98 -35.72
N LEU A 16 -17.89 -7.77 -35.30
CA LEU A 16 -16.99 -6.92 -36.07
C LEU A 16 -15.55 -7.44 -36.09
N GLU A 17 -15.09 -8.10 -35.02
CA GLU A 17 -13.75 -8.70 -34.94
C GLU A 17 -13.57 -9.93 -35.85
N GLN A 18 -14.66 -10.54 -36.33
CA GLN A 18 -14.61 -11.65 -37.28
C GLN A 18 -14.33 -11.22 -38.72
N ILE A 19 -14.39 -9.93 -39.04
CA ILE A 19 -14.15 -9.40 -40.38
C ILE A 19 -12.65 -9.44 -40.71
N LYS A 20 -12.26 -10.25 -41.69
CA LYS A 20 -10.88 -10.29 -42.20
C LYS A 20 -10.59 -9.06 -43.05
N ASN A 21 -9.45 -8.41 -42.77
CA ASN A 21 -9.02 -7.14 -43.41
C ASN A 21 -10.06 -6.00 -43.23
N PRO A 22 -10.31 -5.57 -42.00
CA PRO A 22 -11.31 -4.54 -41.73
C PRO A 22 -10.93 -3.22 -42.41
N SER A 23 -11.94 -2.57 -43.00
CA SER A 23 -11.78 -1.21 -43.50
C SER A 23 -11.46 -0.25 -42.34
N LYS A 24 -10.91 0.92 -42.67
CA LYS A 24 -10.51 1.93 -41.67
C LYS A 24 -11.66 2.29 -40.70
N TRP A 25 -12.89 2.37 -41.21
CA TRP A 25 -14.05 2.73 -40.38
C TRP A 25 -14.49 1.57 -39.47
N VAL A 26 -14.33 0.31 -39.89
CA VAL A 26 -14.61 -0.88 -39.05
C VAL A 26 -13.60 -0.96 -37.91
N SER A 27 -12.31 -0.73 -38.19
CA SER A 27 -11.26 -0.68 -37.16
C SER A 27 -11.52 0.42 -36.11
N GLU A 28 -11.99 1.58 -36.55
CA GLU A 28 -12.37 2.70 -35.66
C GLU A 28 -13.60 2.37 -34.80
N ALA A 29 -14.59 1.67 -35.37
CA ALA A 29 -15.77 1.20 -34.63
C ALA A 29 -15.40 0.16 -33.56
N ILE A 30 -14.54 -0.81 -33.89
CA ILE A 30 -13.99 -1.79 -32.94
C ILE A 30 -13.27 -1.09 -31.78
N TYR A 31 -12.45 -0.08 -32.09
CA TYR A 31 -11.72 0.69 -31.08
C TYR A 31 -12.67 1.42 -30.12
N LYS A 32 -13.70 2.09 -30.64
CA LYS A 32 -14.71 2.79 -29.83
C LYS A 32 -15.52 1.83 -28.94
N LEU A 33 -15.94 0.68 -29.47
CA LEU A 33 -16.66 -0.33 -28.69
C LEU A 33 -15.81 -0.89 -27.54
N ARG A 34 -14.52 -1.13 -27.76
CA ARG A 34 -13.60 -1.56 -26.70
C ARG A 34 -13.48 -0.52 -25.58
N ILE A 35 -13.45 0.77 -25.91
CA ILE A 35 -13.43 1.84 -24.91
C ILE A 35 -14.71 1.85 -24.09
N GLU A 36 -15.87 1.77 -24.73
CA GLU A 36 -17.16 1.79 -24.04
C GLU A 36 -17.36 0.56 -23.16
N LEU A 37 -17.03 -0.64 -23.64
CA LEU A 37 -17.07 -1.87 -22.83
C LEU A 37 -16.17 -1.76 -21.61
N LYS A 38 -14.95 -1.22 -21.76
CA LYS A 38 -14.03 -1.00 -20.64
C LYS A 38 -14.57 0.00 -19.62
N LYS A 39 -15.31 1.03 -20.05
CA LYS A 39 -15.99 1.97 -19.13
C LYS A 39 -17.07 1.24 -18.32
N ILE A 40 -17.89 0.43 -18.98
CA ILE A 40 -18.96 -0.36 -18.33
C ILE A 40 -18.37 -1.38 -17.34
N GLU A 41 -17.29 -2.08 -17.72
CA GLU A 41 -16.61 -3.03 -16.83
C GLU A 41 -16.05 -2.36 -15.58
N ASN A 42 -15.43 -1.18 -15.73
CA ASN A 42 -14.95 -0.41 -14.59
C ASN A 42 -16.11 0.04 -13.70
N GLN A 43 -17.23 0.50 -14.27
CA GLN A 43 -18.43 0.86 -13.51
C GLN A 43 -18.98 -0.34 -12.71
N ASN A 44 -19.09 -1.51 -13.34
CA ASN A 44 -19.55 -2.73 -12.67
C ASN A 44 -18.61 -3.17 -11.55
N ARG A 45 -17.29 -3.03 -11.75
CA ARG A 45 -16.29 -3.28 -10.70
C ARG A 45 -16.47 -2.33 -9.51
N HIS A 46 -16.73 -1.05 -9.76
CA HIS A 46 -17.02 -0.08 -8.69
C HIS A 46 -18.32 -0.43 -7.94
N LEU A 47 -19.38 -0.84 -8.63
CA LEU A 47 -20.62 -1.28 -7.99
C LEU A 47 -20.42 -2.52 -7.10
N SER A 48 -19.66 -3.50 -7.58
CA SER A 48 -19.31 -4.69 -6.78
C SER A 48 -18.49 -4.33 -5.52
N GLN A 49 -17.56 -3.38 -5.62
CA GLN A 49 -16.82 -2.87 -4.46
C GLN A 49 -17.72 -2.17 -3.44
N ILE A 50 -18.68 -1.37 -3.91
CA ILE A 50 -19.67 -0.71 -3.05
C ILE A 50 -20.51 -1.75 -2.31
N GLU A 51 -20.96 -2.80 -3.02
CA GLU A 51 -21.78 -3.84 -2.41
C GLU A 51 -21.00 -4.66 -1.37
N SER A 52 -19.73 -4.97 -1.65
CA SER A 52 -18.84 -5.61 -0.68
C SER A 52 -18.66 -4.76 0.58
N ALA A 53 -18.48 -3.45 0.43
CA ALA A 53 -18.33 -2.53 1.56
C ALA A 53 -19.62 -2.43 2.40
N LYS A 54 -20.80 -2.43 1.75
CA LYS A 54 -22.09 -2.49 2.46
C LYS A 54 -22.22 -3.77 3.30
N ASN A 55 -21.89 -4.92 2.72
CA ASN A 55 -21.94 -6.20 3.42
C ASN A 55 -21.02 -6.23 4.64
N GLU A 56 -19.83 -5.66 4.52
CA GLU A 56 -18.91 -5.52 5.64
C GLU A 56 -19.44 -4.61 6.74
N ILE A 57 -20.07 -3.48 6.38
CA ILE A 57 -20.72 -2.58 7.34
C ILE A 57 -21.87 -3.30 8.07
N GLU A 58 -22.71 -4.05 7.36
CA GLU A 58 -23.80 -4.81 7.98
C GLU A 58 -23.27 -5.92 8.91
N LEU A 59 -22.15 -6.57 8.55
CA LEU A 59 -21.47 -7.51 9.44
C LEU A 59 -21.00 -6.83 10.73
N ILE A 60 -20.40 -5.63 10.63
CA ILE A 60 -19.94 -4.88 11.80
C ILE A 60 -21.11 -4.46 12.68
N LYS A 61 -22.19 -3.93 12.11
CA LYS A 61 -23.42 -3.58 12.86
C LYS A 61 -24.00 -4.79 13.58
N SER A 62 -24.02 -5.96 12.93
CA SER A 62 -24.54 -7.18 13.54
C SER A 62 -23.70 -7.63 14.76
N LYS A 63 -22.39 -7.40 14.71
CA LYS A 63 -21.43 -7.79 15.75
C LYS A 63 -21.42 -6.82 16.93
N TYR A 64 -21.71 -5.53 16.67
CA TYR A 64 -21.67 -4.48 17.68
C TYR A 64 -22.98 -3.68 17.66
N LYS A 65 -24.00 -4.21 18.37
CA LYS A 65 -25.37 -3.67 18.34
C LYS A 65 -25.52 -2.27 18.94
N ASP A 66 -24.60 -1.88 19.82
CA ASP A 66 -24.63 -0.57 20.50
C ASP A 66 -23.87 0.52 19.71
N LEU A 67 -23.31 0.18 18.54
CA LEU A 67 -22.53 1.07 17.69
C LEU A 67 -23.42 1.63 16.56
N GLU A 68 -23.72 2.92 16.62
CA GLU A 68 -24.43 3.63 15.56
C GLU A 68 -23.46 3.99 14.42
N ILE A 69 -23.50 3.22 13.34
CA ILE A 69 -22.65 3.44 12.16
C ILE A 69 -23.44 4.23 11.10
N ILE A 70 -23.08 5.50 10.95
CA ILE A 70 -23.59 6.40 9.91
C ILE A 70 -22.55 6.48 8.78
N TYR A 71 -22.94 6.16 7.55
CA TYR A 71 -22.09 6.28 6.36
C TYR A 71 -22.83 6.97 5.22
N SER A 72 -22.07 7.64 4.34
CA SER A 72 -22.60 8.25 3.11
C SER A 72 -21.75 7.84 1.90
N ILE A 73 -22.42 7.42 0.83
CA ILE A 73 -21.79 7.09 -0.45
C ILE A 73 -21.87 8.33 -1.32
N ASN A 74 -20.74 9.02 -1.50
CA ASN A 74 -20.67 10.22 -2.34
C ASN A 74 -20.25 9.84 -3.77
N GLU A 75 -21.15 10.00 -4.75
CA GLU A 75 -20.82 9.84 -6.17
C GLU A 75 -19.96 11.02 -6.66
N LYS A 76 -18.64 10.86 -6.68
CA LYS A 76 -17.74 11.87 -7.27
C LYS A 76 -17.63 11.67 -8.79
N LYS A 77 -18.10 12.65 -9.58
CA LYS A 77 -17.60 12.87 -10.95
C LYS A 77 -16.10 13.15 -10.88
N THR A 78 -15.30 12.25 -11.48
CA THR A 78 -13.87 12.41 -11.82
C THR A 78 -12.99 13.08 -10.76
N SER A 79 -12.56 12.30 -9.77
CA SER A 79 -11.26 12.40 -9.06
C SER A 79 -11.37 11.51 -7.81
N THR A 80 -10.86 10.29 -7.91
CA THR A 80 -10.98 9.25 -6.88
C THR A 80 -9.89 9.38 -5.83
N GLN A 81 -10.16 10.18 -4.79
CA GLN A 81 -9.90 9.73 -3.43
C GLN A 81 -11.14 10.00 -2.56
N PRO A 82 -11.62 9.01 -1.79
CA PRO A 82 -12.64 9.22 -0.79
C PRO A 82 -12.04 10.03 0.36
N THR A 83 -12.62 11.18 0.66
CA THR A 83 -12.29 11.92 1.88
C THR A 83 -13.42 11.64 2.87
N ILE A 84 -13.19 10.67 3.75
CA ILE A 84 -14.04 10.46 4.91
C ILE A 84 -13.68 11.56 5.92
N ARG A 85 -14.60 12.47 6.20
CA ARG A 85 -14.46 13.39 7.34
C ARG A 85 -15.15 12.74 8.53
N ILE A 86 -14.36 12.08 9.38
CA ILE A 86 -14.80 11.63 10.69
C ILE A 86 -14.84 12.89 11.58
N PRO A 87 -15.97 13.25 12.21
CA PRO A 87 -15.96 14.29 13.23
C PRO A 87 -14.96 13.88 14.31
N GLN A 88 -14.11 14.80 14.76
CA GLN A 88 -13.15 14.52 15.83
C GLN A 88 -13.94 14.20 17.10
N ILE A 89 -14.16 12.91 17.33
CA ILE A 89 -14.60 12.37 18.60
C ILE A 89 -13.32 12.19 19.40
N ASP A 90 -13.16 13.01 20.44
CA ASP A 90 -12.06 12.92 21.39
C ASP A 90 -12.30 11.73 22.34
N THR A 91 -12.10 10.51 21.83
CA THR A 91 -12.14 9.28 22.64
C THR A 91 -10.75 8.72 22.92
N GLY A 92 -9.67 9.45 22.63
CA GLY A 92 -8.30 8.95 22.84
C GLY A 92 -7.90 7.75 21.96
N VAL A 93 -8.76 7.29 21.04
CA VAL A 93 -8.52 6.15 20.15
C VAL A 93 -8.60 6.62 18.69
N ARG A 94 -7.45 6.67 18.00
CA ARG A 94 -7.38 6.99 16.57
C ARG A 94 -7.69 5.75 15.73
N VAL A 95 -8.82 5.77 15.02
CA VAL A 95 -9.12 4.80 13.96
C VAL A 95 -8.22 5.08 12.76
N VAL A 96 -7.18 4.26 12.59
CA VAL A 96 -6.32 4.28 11.40
C VAL A 96 -7.09 3.55 10.29
N THR A 97 -7.57 4.31 9.31
CA THR A 97 -8.31 3.71 8.19
C THR A 97 -7.35 2.91 7.29
N HIS A 98 -7.52 1.59 7.29
CA HIS A 98 -6.77 0.59 6.51
C HIS A 98 -6.88 0.72 4.96
N LEU A 99 -7.39 1.84 4.44
CA LEU A 99 -7.66 2.03 3.01
C LEU A 99 -6.40 2.15 2.14
N SER A 100 -5.23 2.45 2.71
CA SER A 100 -3.96 2.43 1.95
C SER A 100 -3.37 1.04 1.74
N ALA A 101 -3.84 0.01 2.48
CA ALA A 101 -3.35 -1.36 2.36
C ALA A 101 -3.87 -2.09 1.10
N LEU A 102 -4.99 -1.62 0.52
CA LEU A 102 -5.64 -2.27 -0.62
C LEU A 102 -5.07 -1.85 -1.99
N ASN A 103 -4.43 -0.67 -2.08
CA ASN A 103 -3.79 -0.20 -3.32
C ASN A 103 -2.26 -0.14 -3.12
N LYS A 104 -1.65 -1.34 -3.11
CA LYS A 104 -0.24 -1.66 -2.80
C LYS A 104 0.81 -1.08 -3.77
N ASP A 105 0.47 -0.08 -4.56
CA ASP A 105 1.45 0.64 -5.37
C ASP A 105 1.87 1.93 -4.66
N TYR A 106 3.11 1.96 -4.21
CA TYR A 106 3.76 3.10 -3.57
C TYR A 106 4.70 3.84 -4.53
N THR A 107 4.73 3.45 -5.79
CA THR A 107 5.45 4.17 -6.84
C THR A 107 4.92 5.60 -6.92
N PHE A 108 5.84 6.58 -6.99
CA PHE A 108 5.56 8.01 -7.00
C PHE A 108 4.86 8.59 -5.76
N LYS A 109 4.62 7.78 -4.72
CA LYS A 109 4.07 8.27 -3.45
C LYS A 109 5.19 8.65 -2.50
N LYS A 110 4.99 9.72 -1.73
CA LYS A 110 5.90 10.13 -0.66
C LYS A 110 5.37 9.66 0.69
N PRO A 111 6.16 8.94 1.51
CA PRO A 111 5.72 8.51 2.82
C PRO A 111 5.65 9.70 3.78
N ARG A 112 4.69 9.65 4.70
CA ARG A 112 4.51 10.59 5.80
C ARG A 112 4.79 9.92 7.14
N SER A 113 4.28 8.70 7.31
CA SER A 113 4.39 7.93 8.54
C SER A 113 4.15 6.45 8.26
N PHE A 114 4.55 5.61 9.21
CA PHE A 114 4.06 4.24 9.32
C PHE A 114 3.27 4.07 10.60
N VAL A 115 2.34 3.13 10.59
CA VAL A 115 1.56 2.72 11.76
C VAL A 115 1.95 1.29 12.08
N PHE A 116 2.32 1.05 13.33
CA PHE A 116 2.62 -0.28 13.84
C PHE A 116 2.06 -0.42 15.25
N ASN A 117 1.38 -1.53 15.55
CA ASN A 117 0.67 -1.76 16.82
C ASN A 117 -0.22 -0.57 17.21
N ASN A 118 -1.06 -0.11 16.28
CA ASN A 118 -1.97 1.03 16.43
C ASN A 118 -1.31 2.37 16.78
N SER A 119 0.02 2.47 16.71
CA SER A 119 0.78 3.68 16.96
C SER A 119 1.33 4.25 15.66
N GLU A 120 1.09 5.53 15.40
CA GLU A 120 1.64 6.24 14.24
C GLU A 120 3.01 6.83 14.56
N TYR A 121 3.98 6.55 13.68
CA TYR A 121 5.34 7.04 13.76
C TYR A 121 5.59 8.00 12.59
N THR A 122 5.75 9.29 12.91
CA THR A 122 6.11 10.36 11.96
C THR A 122 7.61 10.68 12.01
N SER A 123 8.26 10.30 13.10
CA SER A 123 9.69 10.50 13.34
C SER A 123 10.22 9.46 14.33
N PHE A 124 11.53 9.25 14.34
CA PHE A 124 12.22 8.37 15.29
C PHE A 124 13.63 8.89 15.59
N ILE A 125 14.28 8.35 16.62
CA ILE A 125 15.69 8.64 16.94
C ILE A 125 16.55 7.51 16.38
N ASN A 126 17.41 7.82 15.42
CA ASN A 126 18.27 6.83 14.76
C ASN A 126 19.45 6.38 15.64
N SER A 127 20.30 5.49 15.09
CA SER A 127 21.49 4.97 15.75
C SER A 127 22.61 5.99 16.05
N PHE A 128 22.47 7.24 15.61
CA PHE A 128 23.37 8.35 15.89
C PHE A 128 22.79 9.37 16.88
N GLY A 129 21.62 9.07 17.47
CA GLY A 129 20.94 9.98 18.40
C GLY A 129 20.24 11.16 17.72
N GLN A 130 20.09 11.12 16.39
CA GLN A 130 19.44 12.19 15.62
C GLN A 130 17.96 11.90 15.43
N LYS A 131 17.13 12.95 15.57
CA LYS A 131 15.72 12.87 15.23
C LYS A 131 15.54 12.91 13.72
N ILE A 132 15.05 11.80 13.17
CA ILE A 132 14.72 11.65 11.75
C ILE A 132 13.22 11.80 11.59
N ASN A 133 12.80 12.82 10.84
CA ASN A 133 11.43 12.91 10.33
C ASN A 133 11.33 12.08 9.05
N ILE A 134 10.27 11.28 8.94
CA ILE A 134 10.05 10.45 7.75
C ILE A 134 9.81 11.35 6.54
N LYS A 135 10.67 11.23 5.54
CA LYS A 135 10.61 11.97 4.26
C LYS A 135 10.63 11.03 3.07
N ASP A 136 11.34 9.90 3.20
CA ASP A 136 11.58 8.91 2.15
C ASP A 136 11.30 7.48 2.64
N TRP A 137 11.13 6.55 1.70
CA TRP A 137 10.83 5.14 2.01
C TRP A 137 11.97 4.41 2.73
N LYS A 138 13.21 4.87 2.57
CA LYS A 138 14.35 4.39 3.37
C LYS A 138 14.27 4.79 4.85
N ASP A 139 13.62 5.92 5.18
CA ASP A 139 13.36 6.30 6.58
C ASP A 139 12.34 5.34 7.21
N ILE A 140 11.33 4.92 6.45
CA ILE A 140 10.34 3.92 6.89
C ILE A 140 11.04 2.60 7.24
N LEU A 141 11.87 2.08 6.32
CA LEU A 141 12.57 0.82 6.56
C LEU A 141 13.48 0.89 7.79
N GLU A 142 14.25 1.97 7.95
CA GLU A 142 15.08 2.17 9.13
C GLU A 142 14.24 2.25 10.41
N GLY A 143 13.16 3.04 10.42
CA GLY A 143 12.27 3.18 11.58
C GLY A 143 11.60 1.87 11.99
N VAL A 144 11.21 1.04 11.02
CA VAL A 144 10.66 -0.30 11.29
C VAL A 144 11.73 -1.22 11.89
N CYS A 145 12.96 -1.19 11.37
CA CYS A 145 14.05 -1.99 11.93
C CYS A 145 14.40 -1.55 13.35
N ASP A 146 14.47 -0.25 13.60
CA ASP A 146 14.69 0.31 14.94
C ASP A 146 13.58 -0.09 15.91
N LYS A 147 12.33 -0.12 15.44
CA LYS A 147 11.21 -0.61 16.27
C LYS A 147 11.32 -2.10 16.58
N MET A 148 11.73 -2.92 15.62
CA MET A 148 11.96 -4.35 15.87
C MET A 148 13.13 -4.58 16.81
N GLN A 149 14.20 -3.79 16.72
CA GLN A 149 15.29 -3.81 17.68
C GLN A 149 14.85 -3.45 19.10
N GLU A 150 13.96 -2.47 19.24
CA GLU A 150 13.42 -2.06 20.55
C GLU A 150 12.59 -3.17 21.19
N LEU A 151 11.75 -3.84 20.40
CA LEU A 151 10.87 -4.91 20.86
C LEU A 151 11.59 -6.25 21.06
N HIS A 152 12.57 -6.54 20.21
CA HIS A 152 13.25 -7.84 20.12
C HIS A 152 14.79 -7.70 20.15
N PRO A 153 15.37 -7.07 21.19
CA PRO A 153 16.77 -6.65 21.16
C PRO A 153 17.77 -7.81 21.04
N ASN A 154 17.41 -8.99 21.55
CA ASN A 154 18.26 -10.18 21.53
C ASN A 154 18.18 -10.95 20.20
N GLU A 155 17.19 -10.64 19.37
CA GLU A 155 16.91 -11.39 18.15
C GLU A 155 17.17 -10.59 16.87
N ILE A 156 17.53 -9.31 16.98
CA ILE A 156 17.67 -8.42 15.82
C ILE A 156 18.59 -8.99 14.73
N ASN A 157 19.62 -9.75 15.10
CA ASN A 157 20.55 -10.39 14.17
C ASN A 157 19.85 -11.30 13.15
N ARG A 158 18.63 -11.77 13.44
CA ARG A 158 17.80 -12.54 12.50
C ARG A 158 17.61 -11.80 11.18
N VAL A 159 17.59 -10.46 11.15
CA VAL A 159 17.42 -9.69 9.90
C VAL A 159 18.53 -9.97 8.88
N LEU A 160 19.71 -10.42 9.31
CA LEU A 160 20.80 -10.82 8.43
C LEU A 160 20.45 -12.05 7.57
N ASN A 161 19.42 -12.82 7.96
CA ASN A 161 18.90 -13.93 7.16
C ASN A 161 18.05 -13.45 5.98
N LEU A 162 17.55 -12.22 6.02
CA LEU A 162 16.83 -11.61 4.89
C LEU A 162 17.86 -11.19 3.83
N ARG A 163 17.89 -11.93 2.72
CA ARG A 163 18.79 -11.64 1.59
C ARG A 163 18.08 -11.80 0.26
N GLY A 164 18.49 -11.00 -0.71
CA GLY A 164 18.11 -11.21 -2.10
C GLY A 164 18.97 -12.29 -2.74
N ARG A 165 18.70 -12.58 -4.01
CA ARG A 165 19.51 -13.52 -4.81
C ARG A 165 20.99 -13.11 -4.87
N THR A 166 21.24 -11.80 -4.96
CA THR A 166 22.59 -11.26 -5.19
C THR A 166 22.96 -10.17 -4.19
N ARG A 167 21.98 -9.44 -3.64
CA ARG A 167 22.22 -8.31 -2.74
C ARG A 167 21.86 -8.69 -1.31
N LEU A 168 22.74 -8.33 -0.38
CA LEU A 168 22.41 -8.35 1.05
C LEU A 168 21.46 -7.18 1.34
N TYR A 169 20.40 -7.44 2.09
CA TYR A 169 19.54 -6.36 2.58
C TYR A 169 20.09 -5.75 3.86
N PHE A 170 20.71 -6.59 4.68
CA PHE A 170 21.36 -6.23 5.93
C PHE A 170 22.77 -6.81 5.97
N ALA A 171 23.70 -6.07 6.57
CA ALA A 171 25.10 -6.49 6.69
C ALA A 171 25.72 -6.03 8.01
N GLN A 172 26.69 -6.78 8.53
CA GLN A 172 27.41 -6.42 9.77
C GLN A 172 28.49 -5.34 9.54
N SER A 173 28.82 -5.06 8.29
CA SER A 173 29.69 -3.96 7.91
C SER A 173 29.10 -3.20 6.73
N LYS A 174 29.19 -1.87 6.76
CA LYS A 174 28.81 -1.03 5.62
C LYS A 174 29.50 -1.46 4.33
N SER A 175 30.75 -1.93 4.37
CA SER A 175 31.52 -2.33 3.18
C SER A 175 30.92 -3.52 2.42
N GLN A 176 30.10 -4.33 3.09
CA GLN A 176 29.42 -5.48 2.49
C GLN A 176 28.11 -5.10 1.78
N LEU A 177 27.64 -3.86 1.95
CA LEU A 177 26.46 -3.37 1.23
C LEU A 177 26.77 -3.28 -0.26
N SER A 178 25.79 -3.65 -1.08
CA SER A 178 25.97 -3.81 -2.52
C SER A 178 25.98 -2.47 -3.24
N SER A 179 25.19 -1.49 -2.78
CA SER A 179 25.14 -0.18 -3.41
C SER A 179 26.22 0.77 -2.90
N LEU A 180 26.66 1.67 -3.76
CA LEU A 180 27.59 2.73 -3.38
C LEU A 180 26.91 3.78 -2.48
N GLU A 181 25.63 4.07 -2.71
CA GLU A 181 24.83 5.00 -1.88
C GLU A 181 24.81 4.53 -0.43
N ALA A 182 24.45 3.28 -0.18
CA ALA A 182 24.35 2.75 1.18
C ALA A 182 25.73 2.62 1.87
N ARG A 183 26.82 2.49 1.09
CA ARG A 183 28.19 2.54 1.62
C ARG A 183 28.63 3.94 2.03
N ASN A 184 28.26 4.96 1.25
CA ASN A 184 28.65 6.35 1.47
C ASN A 184 27.79 7.04 2.53
N ALA A 185 26.49 6.72 2.59
CA ALA A 185 25.54 7.23 3.56
C ALA A 185 24.86 6.08 4.32
N PRO A 186 25.62 5.34 5.16
CA PRO A 186 25.13 4.14 5.81
C PRO A 186 24.02 4.43 6.81
N ARG A 187 22.91 3.71 6.67
CA ARG A 187 21.86 3.61 7.69
C ARG A 187 22.12 2.38 8.54
N ARG A 188 21.97 2.51 9.85
CA ARG A 188 22.34 1.48 10.82
C ARG A 188 21.24 1.34 11.85
N ILE A 189 20.84 0.09 12.12
CA ILE A 189 19.84 -0.23 13.13
C ILE A 189 20.37 0.20 14.50
N LYS A 190 19.54 0.91 15.26
CA LYS A 190 19.87 1.47 16.56
C LYS A 190 20.52 0.44 17.49
N ASN A 191 21.56 0.85 18.21
CA ASN A 191 22.27 -0.01 19.16
C ASN A 191 22.85 -1.32 18.57
N THR A 192 23.08 -1.37 17.25
CA THR A 192 23.72 -2.52 16.58
C THR A 192 24.85 -2.08 15.65
N ASN A 193 25.55 -3.06 15.10
CA ASN A 193 26.45 -2.89 13.95
C ASN A 193 25.82 -3.38 12.65
N ILE A 194 24.49 -3.47 12.57
CA ILE A 194 23.77 -3.94 11.39
C ILE A 194 23.41 -2.73 10.52
N TYR A 195 23.91 -2.75 9.29
CA TYR A 195 23.68 -1.74 8.27
C TYR A 195 22.61 -2.18 7.27
N ILE A 196 21.88 -1.21 6.74
CA ILE A 196 20.71 -1.41 5.86
C ILE A 196 21.07 -1.01 4.43
N GLU A 197 20.74 -1.86 3.46
CA GLU A 197 20.79 -1.51 2.03
C GLU A 197 19.60 -0.61 1.67
N THR A 198 19.89 0.56 1.12
CA THR A 198 18.92 1.65 0.96
C THR A 198 18.66 2.04 -0.49
N ASN A 199 19.42 1.51 -1.45
CA ASN A 199 19.24 1.83 -2.87
C ASN A 199 18.19 0.90 -3.50
N TYR A 200 16.93 1.16 -3.17
CA TYR A 200 15.78 0.43 -3.66
C TYR A 200 14.62 1.37 -4.03
N PRO A 201 13.72 0.95 -4.93
CA PRO A 201 12.48 1.67 -5.17
C PRO A 201 11.51 1.53 -3.98
N ALA A 202 10.54 2.45 -3.91
CA ALA A 202 9.53 2.53 -2.84
C ALA A 202 8.90 1.19 -2.47
N ASN A 203 8.36 0.46 -3.46
CA ASN A 203 7.70 -0.83 -3.26
C ASN A 203 8.64 -1.88 -2.65
N VAL A 204 9.94 -1.82 -2.95
CA VAL A 204 10.91 -2.76 -2.37
C VAL A 204 11.20 -2.41 -0.92
N HIS A 205 11.31 -1.13 -0.55
CA HIS A 205 11.41 -0.73 0.86
C HIS A 205 10.21 -1.20 1.67
N VAL A 206 9.00 -0.97 1.15
CA VAL A 206 7.75 -1.44 1.75
C VAL A 206 7.77 -2.96 1.95
N GLU A 207 8.12 -3.71 0.90
CA GLU A 207 8.20 -5.18 0.99
C GLU A 207 9.22 -5.63 2.05
N ARG A 208 10.39 -4.97 2.12
CA ARG A 208 11.37 -5.30 3.16
C ARG A 208 10.88 -4.96 4.55
N SER A 209 10.17 -3.85 4.74
CA SER A 209 9.56 -3.51 6.03
C SER A 209 8.58 -4.59 6.50
N TYR A 210 7.76 -5.12 5.58
CA TYR A 210 6.87 -6.24 5.90
C TYR A 210 7.63 -7.52 6.26
N GLN A 211 8.64 -7.89 5.48
CA GLN A 211 9.43 -9.08 5.81
C GLN A 211 10.18 -8.96 7.13
N VAL A 212 10.60 -7.74 7.49
CA VAL A 212 11.24 -7.47 8.79
C VAL A 212 10.26 -7.77 9.92
N ILE A 213 9.03 -7.26 9.91
CA ILE A 213 8.10 -7.53 11.02
C ILE A 213 7.65 -9.00 11.05
N GLU A 214 7.44 -9.61 9.88
CA GLU A 214 7.04 -11.03 9.74
C GLU A 214 8.13 -11.95 10.31
N LEU A 215 9.41 -11.59 10.13
CA LEU A 215 10.53 -12.32 10.70
C LEU A 215 10.47 -12.41 12.23
N PHE A 216 9.89 -11.41 12.89
CA PHE A 216 9.70 -11.37 14.35
C PHE A 216 8.30 -11.82 14.79
N GLY A 217 7.52 -12.43 13.88
CA GLY A 217 6.22 -13.04 14.20
C GLY A 217 5.03 -12.09 14.15
N HIS A 218 5.19 -10.87 13.64
CA HIS A 218 4.09 -9.93 13.48
C HIS A 218 3.40 -10.12 12.13
N GLU A 219 2.09 -9.93 12.10
CA GLU A 219 1.32 -10.00 10.87
C GLU A 219 1.54 -8.78 9.99
N ARG A 220 1.45 -9.00 8.67
CA ARG A 220 1.54 -7.93 7.68
C ARG A 220 0.48 -6.84 7.87
N SER A 221 -0.69 -7.20 8.40
CA SER A 221 -1.82 -6.31 8.72
C SER A 221 -1.48 -5.27 9.80
N GLU A 222 -0.53 -5.58 10.67
CA GLU A 222 -0.12 -4.72 11.79
C GLU A 222 0.72 -3.53 11.34
N LEU A 223 1.29 -3.57 10.13
CA LEU A 223 2.07 -2.48 9.55
C LEU A 223 1.31 -1.80 8.41
N ASN A 224 1.06 -0.52 8.57
CA ASN A 224 0.39 0.30 7.56
C ASN A 224 1.24 1.53 7.24
N PHE A 225 1.09 2.06 6.03
CA PHE A 225 1.83 3.25 5.59
C PHE A 225 0.86 4.37 5.23
N ILE A 226 1.21 5.58 5.64
CA ILE A 226 0.48 6.79 5.32
C ILE A 226 1.35 7.60 4.36
N THR A 227 0.78 7.99 3.23
CA THR A 227 1.46 8.81 2.21
C THR A 227 0.83 10.19 2.12
N TYR A 228 1.56 11.15 1.58
CA TYR A 228 0.94 12.39 1.10
C TYR A 228 0.01 12.09 -0.09
N GLN A 229 -1.04 12.90 -0.23
CA GLN A 229 -1.98 12.86 -1.36
C GLN A 229 -1.39 13.57 -2.58
#